data_AF-A0AAN7TB86-F1
#
_entry.id   AF-A0AAN7TB86-F1
#
_cell.length_a   1.000
_cell.length_b   1.000
_cell.length_c   1.000
_cell.angle_alpha   90.00
_cell.angle_beta   90.00
_cell.angle_gamma   90.00
#
_symmetry.space_group_name_H-M   'P 1'
#
loop_
_entity.id
_entity.type
_entity.pdbx_description
1 polymer ?
#
loop_
_entity_poly.entity_id
_entity_poly.type
_entity_poly.pdbx_seq_one_letter_code
_entity_poly.pdbx_strand_id
1 'polypeptide(L)'
;MLHRKKLARELLVRFDWIGLSLYTGGLLIFLLGLNWGGALYPWNDAHVVGCLAVGGVVLFIAFPLWEIFLPLKNVEPFLPLYLFTNVSYQACCWLTGIGAGCYYGFSLVWPQAVASLYTLSYDQQGTLAGLAAMGFVFGQMFGGVLGTVIGPRVSIISTMWIAAPVLMAAAADPLNMKVSWTAGIVWISKLTVLQLTMGLIITGAFFIGASEAQAAVSSTFSLRTQEELGTAGGLAGAIRSFISVLAVAIYSTVLTNRQGQTVPKYVIPAVESAGLPASSIPALLEGLAGTGALTVASVPGLT
;
A
#
# COMPACT_ATOMS: atom_id res chain seq x y z
N MET A 1 -41.09 -7.95 8.54
CA MET A 1 -39.71 -7.78 9.07
C MET A 1 -39.34 -8.68 10.26
N LEU A 2 -40.17 -9.65 10.69
CA LEU A 2 -39.84 -10.56 11.82
C LEU A 2 -38.90 -11.74 11.46
N HIS A 3 -38.61 -12.01 10.18
CA HIS A 3 -37.76 -13.13 9.76
C HIS A 3 -36.25 -12.82 9.76
N ARG A 4 -35.85 -11.55 9.91
CA ARG A 4 -34.43 -11.14 9.82
C ARG A 4 -33.58 -11.60 11.01
N LYS A 5 -34.18 -11.80 12.20
CA LYS A 5 -33.46 -12.22 13.42
C LYS A 5 -33.12 -13.72 13.43
N LYS A 6 -34.00 -14.58 12.89
CA LYS A 6 -33.68 -16.01 12.69
C LYS A 6 -32.54 -16.17 11.69
N LEU A 7 -32.59 -15.39 10.60
CA LEU A 7 -31.54 -15.37 9.56
C LEU A 7 -30.16 -15.01 10.12
N ALA A 8 -30.04 -13.96 10.96
CA ALA A 8 -28.74 -13.55 11.51
C ALA A 8 -28.13 -14.59 12.46
N ARG A 9 -28.95 -15.19 13.35
CA ARG A 9 -28.49 -16.26 14.26
C ARG A 9 -28.11 -17.52 13.48
N GLU A 10 -28.89 -17.88 12.47
CA GLU A 10 -28.58 -19.03 11.60
C GLU A 10 -27.31 -18.80 10.79
N LEU A 11 -27.08 -17.59 10.28
CA LEU A 11 -25.82 -17.22 9.62
C LEU A 11 -24.64 -17.39 10.56
N LEU A 12 -24.70 -16.82 11.78
CA LEU A 12 -23.60 -16.91 12.73
C LEU A 12 -23.31 -18.34 13.18
N VAL A 13 -24.34 -19.18 13.31
CA VAL A 13 -24.16 -20.59 13.71
C VAL A 13 -23.61 -21.44 12.57
N ARG A 14 -23.98 -21.12 11.32
CA ARG A 14 -23.56 -21.88 10.14
C ARG A 14 -22.32 -21.33 9.45
N PHE A 15 -21.82 -20.16 9.87
CA PHE A 15 -20.64 -19.54 9.27
C PHE A 15 -19.37 -20.33 9.57
N ASP A 16 -18.47 -20.40 8.59
CA ASP A 16 -17.17 -21.05 8.76
C ASP A 16 -16.19 -20.21 9.60
N TRP A 17 -16.31 -20.35 10.93
CA TRP A 17 -15.40 -19.72 11.89
C TRP A 17 -13.98 -20.31 11.84
N ILE A 18 -13.83 -21.55 11.41
CA ILE A 18 -12.51 -22.21 11.33
C ILE A 18 -11.76 -21.66 10.13
N GLY A 19 -12.41 -21.58 8.96
CA GLY A 19 -11.87 -20.92 7.77
C GLY A 19 -11.47 -19.48 8.04
N LEU A 20 -12.35 -18.69 8.69
CA LEU A 20 -12.02 -17.33 9.13
C LEU A 20 -10.78 -17.29 10.05
N SER A 21 -10.70 -18.19 11.03
CA SER A 21 -9.58 -18.24 11.98
C SER A 21 -8.25 -18.61 11.29
N LEU A 22 -8.29 -19.58 10.36
CA LEU A 22 -7.13 -19.97 9.57
C LEU A 22 -6.65 -18.83 8.67
N TYR A 23 -7.58 -18.15 7.99
CA TYR A 23 -7.27 -16.99 7.15
C TYR A 23 -6.68 -15.84 7.98
N THR A 24 -7.38 -15.39 9.02
CA THR A 24 -6.95 -14.26 9.85
C THR A 24 -5.66 -14.58 10.60
N GLY A 25 -5.57 -15.74 11.25
CA GLY A 25 -4.38 -16.15 11.98
C GLY A 25 -3.16 -16.35 11.08
N GLY A 26 -3.33 -17.05 9.95
CA GLY A 26 -2.27 -17.26 8.97
C GLY A 26 -1.75 -15.95 8.39
N LEU A 27 -2.65 -15.05 8.00
CA LEU A 27 -2.30 -13.73 7.49
C LEU A 27 -1.57 -12.88 8.53
N LEU A 28 -2.03 -12.84 9.78
CA LEU A 28 -1.37 -12.08 10.85
C LEU A 28 0.04 -12.60 11.12
N ILE A 29 0.23 -13.91 11.25
CA ILE A 29 1.54 -14.51 11.48
C ILE A 29 2.48 -14.24 10.31
N PHE A 30 1.98 -14.34 9.07
CA PHE A 30 2.76 -14.05 7.87
C PHE A 30 3.20 -12.58 7.81
N LEU A 31 2.27 -11.65 8.07
CA LEU A 31 2.55 -10.20 8.12
C LEU A 31 3.53 -9.84 9.24
N LEU A 32 3.49 -10.54 10.37
CA LEU A 32 4.42 -10.35 11.48
C LEU A 32 5.85 -10.69 11.04
N GLY A 33 6.03 -11.83 10.36
CA GLY A 33 7.31 -12.21 9.79
C GLY A 33 7.84 -11.18 8.79
N LEU A 34 6.97 -10.67 7.91
CA LEU A 34 7.35 -9.62 6.96
C LEU A 34 7.81 -8.33 7.67
N ASN A 35 7.03 -7.82 8.63
CA ASN A 35 7.36 -6.56 9.31
C ASN A 35 8.58 -6.65 10.23
N TRP A 36 8.89 -7.83 10.78
CA TRP A 36 10.07 -8.01 11.64
C TRP A 36 11.37 -8.16 10.86
N GLY A 37 11.30 -8.68 9.63
CA GLY A 37 12.46 -8.99 8.81
C GLY A 37 13.33 -7.77 8.49
N GLY A 38 14.54 -7.75 9.03
CA GLY A 38 15.54 -6.69 8.82
C GLY A 38 15.34 -5.42 9.64
N ALA A 39 14.21 -5.31 10.36
CA ALA A 39 13.93 -4.19 11.25
C ALA A 39 14.21 -4.56 12.73
N LEU A 40 13.47 -5.53 13.26
CA LEU A 40 13.63 -5.99 14.65
C LEU A 40 14.59 -7.18 14.77
N TYR A 41 14.51 -8.10 13.81
CA TYR A 41 15.34 -9.30 13.75
C TYR A 41 15.99 -9.43 12.37
N PRO A 42 17.21 -9.99 12.26
CA PRO A 42 17.79 -10.34 10.96
C PRO A 42 16.87 -11.27 10.16
N TRP A 43 16.91 -11.20 8.84
CA TRP A 43 16.08 -12.07 7.96
C TRP A 43 16.30 -13.56 8.17
N ASN A 44 17.49 -13.96 8.62
CA ASN A 44 17.85 -15.35 8.90
C ASN A 44 17.48 -15.80 10.33
N ASP A 45 16.89 -14.92 11.14
CA ASP A 45 16.50 -15.26 12.51
C ASP A 45 15.31 -16.23 12.53
N ALA A 46 15.32 -17.14 13.50
CA ALA A 46 14.28 -18.16 13.66
C ALA A 46 12.87 -17.56 13.84
N HIS A 47 12.76 -16.39 14.47
CA HIS A 47 11.47 -15.70 14.63
C HIS A 47 10.88 -15.28 13.28
N VAL A 48 11.71 -14.72 12.38
CA VAL A 48 11.28 -14.24 11.07
C VAL A 48 10.94 -15.41 10.15
N VAL A 49 11.87 -16.36 10.01
CA VAL A 49 11.68 -17.52 9.14
C VAL A 49 10.53 -18.40 9.64
N GLY A 50 10.40 -18.58 10.95
CA GLY A 50 9.31 -19.33 11.58
C GLY A 50 7.95 -18.69 11.30
N CYS A 51 7.80 -17.38 11.51
CA CYS A 51 6.56 -16.68 11.23
C CYS A 51 6.21 -16.71 9.72
N LEU A 52 7.17 -16.50 8.83
CA LEU A 52 6.93 -16.56 7.38
C LEU A 52 6.53 -17.97 6.92
N ALA A 53 7.24 -19.00 7.40
CA ALA A 53 6.97 -20.39 7.02
C ALA A 53 5.63 -20.87 7.58
N VAL A 54 5.37 -20.68 8.88
CA VAL A 54 4.11 -21.11 9.51
C VAL A 54 2.94 -20.31 8.96
N GLY A 55 3.04 -18.98 8.90
CA GLY A 55 1.99 -18.13 8.34
C GLY A 55 1.70 -18.46 6.88
N GLY A 56 2.75 -18.67 6.08
CA GLY A 56 2.63 -19.05 4.67
C GLY A 56 2.00 -20.43 4.48
N VAL A 57 2.42 -21.44 5.24
CA VAL A 57 1.81 -22.78 5.19
C VAL A 57 0.33 -22.73 5.60
N VAL A 58 -0.01 -21.99 6.67
CA VAL A 58 -1.40 -21.86 7.11
C VAL A 58 -2.24 -21.16 6.05
N LEU A 59 -1.75 -20.05 5.50
CA LEU A 59 -2.51 -19.20 4.57
C LEU A 59 -2.62 -19.79 3.15
N PHE A 60 -1.56 -20.40 2.63
CA PHE A 60 -1.51 -20.87 1.24
C PHE A 60 -1.73 -22.38 1.08
N ILE A 61 -1.67 -23.15 2.16
CA ILE A 61 -1.87 -24.61 2.12
C ILE A 61 -3.04 -25.02 3.01
N ALA A 62 -2.95 -24.81 4.33
CA ALA A 62 -3.95 -25.33 5.26
C ALA A 62 -5.34 -24.73 5.01
N PHE A 63 -5.41 -23.41 4.80
CA PHE A 63 -6.67 -22.70 4.55
C PHE A 63 -7.32 -23.08 3.21
N PRO A 64 -6.62 -23.08 2.05
CA PRO A 64 -7.21 -23.56 0.80
C PRO A 64 -7.66 -25.02 0.87
N LEU A 65 -6.88 -25.91 1.51
CA LEU A 65 -7.29 -27.31 1.68
C LEU A 65 -8.54 -27.42 2.57
N TRP A 66 -8.62 -26.62 3.64
CA TRP A 66 -9.80 -26.54 4.49
C TRP A 66 -11.05 -26.17 3.69
N GLU A 67 -10.98 -25.12 2.87
CA GLU A 67 -12.11 -24.67 2.03
C GLU A 67 -12.50 -25.69 0.95
N ILE A 68 -11.52 -26.38 0.34
CA ILE A 68 -11.79 -27.40 -0.70
C ILE A 68 -12.47 -28.63 -0.10
N PHE A 69 -12.06 -29.07 1.09
CA PHE A 69 -12.59 -30.27 1.75
C PHE A 69 -13.74 -30.00 2.71
N LEU A 70 -14.17 -28.74 2.85
CA LEU A 70 -15.25 -28.35 3.74
C LEU A 70 -16.55 -29.10 3.35
N PRO A 71 -17.26 -29.74 4.30
CA PRO A 71 -18.53 -30.38 4.01
C PRO A 71 -19.64 -29.33 3.79
N LEU A 72 -19.78 -28.90 2.53
CA LEU A 72 -20.65 -27.81 2.04
C LEU A 72 -22.14 -27.94 2.38
N LYS A 73 -22.62 -29.05 2.94
CA LYS A 73 -24.06 -29.27 3.19
C LYS A 73 -24.62 -28.52 4.40
N ASN A 74 -23.79 -28.20 5.39
CA ASN A 74 -24.26 -27.69 6.69
C ASN A 74 -23.65 -26.35 7.11
N VAL A 75 -22.67 -25.84 6.34
CA VAL A 75 -21.86 -24.68 6.69
C VAL A 75 -21.86 -23.72 5.50
N GLU A 76 -22.04 -22.44 5.77
CA GLU A 76 -21.83 -21.36 4.81
C GLU A 76 -20.31 -21.12 4.72
N PRO A 77 -19.67 -21.41 3.58
CA PRO A 77 -18.21 -21.34 3.46
C PRO A 77 -17.71 -19.91 3.61
N PHE A 78 -16.51 -19.74 4.16
CA PHE A 78 -15.89 -18.42 4.24
C PHE A 78 -15.43 -17.95 2.85
N LEU A 79 -14.89 -18.85 2.01
CA LEU A 79 -14.61 -18.57 0.61
C LEU A 79 -15.59 -19.26 -0.35
N PRO A 80 -16.40 -18.50 -1.11
CA PRO A 80 -17.23 -19.05 -2.18
C PRO A 80 -16.36 -19.44 -3.39
N LEU A 81 -15.77 -20.64 -3.37
CA LEU A 81 -14.80 -21.12 -4.36
C LEU A 81 -15.32 -21.08 -5.82
N TYR A 82 -16.63 -21.22 -6.02
CA TYR A 82 -17.23 -21.14 -7.35
C TYR A 82 -17.05 -19.75 -8.00
N LEU A 83 -16.96 -18.66 -7.21
CA LEU A 83 -16.67 -17.33 -7.75
C LEU A 83 -15.24 -17.21 -8.31
N PHE A 84 -14.32 -18.10 -7.92
CA PHE A 84 -12.98 -18.17 -8.51
C PHE A 84 -12.96 -18.74 -9.93
N THR A 85 -14.04 -19.37 -10.37
CA THR A 85 -14.15 -19.86 -11.76
C THR A 85 -14.48 -18.74 -12.77
N ASN A 86 -15.00 -17.60 -12.28
CA ASN A 86 -15.34 -16.46 -13.13
C ASN A 86 -14.11 -15.56 -13.32
N VAL A 87 -13.41 -15.75 -14.44
CA VAL A 87 -12.18 -15.01 -14.77
C VAL A 87 -12.41 -13.50 -14.82
N SER A 88 -13.53 -13.02 -15.35
CA SER A 88 -13.83 -11.59 -15.43
C SER A 88 -14.01 -10.96 -14.05
N TYR A 89 -14.73 -11.64 -13.17
CA TYR A 89 -14.88 -11.23 -11.77
C TYR A 89 -13.53 -11.23 -11.04
N GLN A 90 -12.77 -12.31 -11.17
CA GLN A 90 -11.44 -12.42 -10.53
C GLN A 90 -10.50 -11.34 -11.02
N ALA A 91 -10.40 -11.12 -12.33
CA ALA A 91 -9.58 -10.06 -12.91
C ALA A 91 -9.91 -8.69 -12.30
N CYS A 92 -11.19 -8.36 -12.17
CA CYS A 92 -11.61 -7.11 -11.53
C CYS A 92 -11.19 -7.05 -10.06
N CYS A 93 -11.41 -8.12 -9.27
CA CYS A 93 -11.06 -8.17 -7.85
C CYS A 93 -9.55 -7.98 -7.61
N TRP A 94 -8.72 -8.69 -8.38
CA TRP A 94 -7.26 -8.57 -8.30
C TRP A 94 -6.79 -7.18 -8.72
N LEU A 95 -7.34 -6.62 -9.80
CA LEU A 95 -6.98 -5.28 -10.28
C LEU A 95 -7.36 -4.19 -9.27
N THR A 96 -8.51 -4.29 -8.62
CA THR A 96 -8.88 -3.37 -7.53
C THR A 96 -7.86 -3.43 -6.39
N GLY A 97 -7.46 -4.63 -5.97
CA GLY A 97 -6.46 -4.77 -4.91
C GLY A 97 -5.05 -4.31 -5.30
N ILE A 98 -4.61 -4.58 -6.53
CA ILE A 98 -3.32 -4.09 -7.05
C ILE A 98 -3.34 -2.56 -7.13
N GLY A 99 -4.42 -1.97 -7.64
CA GLY A 99 -4.61 -0.52 -7.67
C GLY A 99 -4.50 0.11 -6.29
N ALA A 100 -5.16 -0.48 -5.30
CA ALA A 100 -5.06 -0.08 -3.91
C ALA A 100 -3.65 -0.26 -3.33
N GLY A 101 -2.99 -1.38 -3.62
CA GLY A 101 -1.61 -1.67 -3.21
C GLY A 101 -0.66 -0.58 -3.71
N CYS A 102 -0.71 -0.23 -4.99
CA CYS A 102 0.10 0.85 -5.57
C CYS A 102 -0.11 2.20 -4.86
N TYR A 103 -1.35 2.52 -4.50
CA TYR A 103 -1.68 3.73 -3.77
C TYR A 103 -1.06 3.76 -2.36
N TYR A 104 -1.15 2.65 -1.61
CA TYR A 104 -0.65 2.61 -0.24
C TYR A 104 0.86 2.84 -0.13
N GLY A 105 1.64 2.47 -1.15
CA GLY A 105 3.06 2.79 -1.20
C GLY A 105 3.32 4.29 -1.13
N PHE A 106 2.63 5.07 -1.97
CA PHE A 106 2.73 6.53 -1.95
C PHE A 106 2.08 7.14 -0.72
N SER A 107 0.95 6.61 -0.26
CA SER A 107 0.29 7.10 0.95
C SER A 107 1.12 6.89 2.23
N LEU A 108 2.07 5.97 2.24
CA LEU A 108 2.98 5.72 3.37
C LEU A 108 4.28 6.51 3.22
N VAL A 109 4.94 6.38 2.07
CA VAL A 109 6.27 6.96 1.85
C VAL A 109 6.21 8.48 1.68
N TRP A 110 5.19 9.01 0.99
CA TRP A 110 5.14 10.45 0.69
C TRP A 110 4.98 11.34 1.93
N PRO A 111 4.05 11.08 2.87
CA PRO A 111 3.99 11.85 4.11
C PRO A 111 5.29 11.83 4.92
N GLN A 112 5.95 10.67 4.98
CA GLN A 112 7.24 10.52 5.67
C GLN A 112 8.35 11.33 4.97
N ALA A 113 8.39 11.30 3.64
CA ALA A 113 9.29 12.13 2.85
C ALA A 113 9.01 13.62 3.05
N VAL A 114 7.74 14.03 3.08
CA VAL A 114 7.37 15.43 3.28
C VAL A 114 7.80 15.94 4.66
N ALA A 115 7.67 15.12 5.70
CA ALA A 115 8.06 15.48 7.05
C ALA A 115 9.58 15.50 7.29
N SER A 116 10.33 14.68 6.56
CA SER A 116 11.78 14.54 6.78
C SER A 116 12.64 15.36 5.82
N LEU A 117 12.18 15.58 4.58
CA LEU A 117 12.99 16.20 3.52
C LEU A 117 12.64 17.68 3.27
N TYR A 118 11.42 18.13 3.59
CA TYR A 118 10.98 19.49 3.30
C TYR A 118 10.78 20.31 4.58
N THR A 119 11.44 21.46 4.64
CA THR A 119 11.22 22.47 5.69
C THR A 119 10.05 23.36 5.29
N LEU A 120 8.86 23.08 5.81
CA LEU A 120 7.61 23.77 5.46
C LEU A 120 6.85 24.22 6.71
N SER A 121 5.89 25.14 6.55
CA SER A 121 4.95 25.43 7.63
C SER A 121 4.02 24.24 7.89
N TYR A 122 3.48 24.13 9.11
CA TYR A 122 2.56 23.05 9.50
C TYR A 122 1.39 22.90 8.52
N ASP A 123 0.80 24.01 8.06
CA ASP A 123 -0.33 24.00 7.12
C ASP A 123 0.05 23.45 5.73
N GLN A 124 1.24 23.81 5.24
CA GLN A 124 1.77 23.33 3.95
C GLN A 124 2.14 21.86 4.01
N GLN A 125 2.72 21.42 5.13
CA GLN A 125 3.08 20.02 5.37
C GLN A 125 1.83 19.12 5.35
N GLY A 126 0.75 19.53 6.02
CA GLY A 126 -0.51 18.78 6.01
C GLY A 126 -1.11 18.65 4.61
N THR A 127 -1.12 19.76 3.85
CA THR A 127 -1.63 19.76 2.47
C THR A 127 -0.82 18.86 1.55
N LEU A 128 0.52 18.92 1.64
CA LEU A 128 1.38 18.09 0.81
C LEU A 128 1.33 16.61 1.20
N ALA A 129 1.31 16.28 2.49
CA ALA A 129 1.20 14.90 2.95
C ALA A 129 -0.06 14.20 2.40
N GLY A 130 -1.17 14.95 2.29
CA GLY A 130 -2.44 14.43 1.76
C GLY A 130 -2.51 14.27 0.23
N LEU A 131 -1.49 14.71 -0.52
CA LEU A 131 -1.58 14.86 -1.97
C LEU A 131 -1.90 13.55 -2.71
N ALA A 132 -1.25 12.45 -2.31
CA ALA A 132 -1.50 11.13 -2.89
C ALA A 132 -2.93 10.66 -2.62
N ALA A 133 -3.44 10.86 -1.40
CA ALA A 133 -4.81 10.50 -1.01
C ALA A 133 -5.85 11.34 -1.76
N MET A 134 -5.62 12.65 -1.85
CA MET A 134 -6.49 13.56 -2.60
C MET A 134 -6.57 13.17 -4.07
N GLY A 135 -5.41 12.93 -4.71
CA GLY A 135 -5.35 12.47 -6.11
C GLY A 135 -6.09 11.14 -6.32
N PHE A 136 -5.88 10.19 -5.42
CA PHE A 136 -6.53 8.87 -5.47
C PHE A 136 -8.06 8.96 -5.35
N VAL A 137 -8.56 9.66 -4.32
CA VAL A 137 -10.00 9.83 -4.10
C VAL A 137 -10.63 10.62 -5.25
N PHE A 138 -9.96 11.66 -5.74
CA PHE A 138 -10.43 12.40 -6.90
C PHE A 138 -10.50 11.49 -8.14
N GLY A 139 -9.49 10.66 -8.37
CA GLY A 139 -9.50 9.62 -9.42
C GLY A 139 -10.70 8.68 -9.32
N GLN A 140 -11.01 8.21 -8.10
CA GLN A 140 -12.14 7.31 -7.86
C GLN A 140 -13.48 7.91 -8.34
N MET A 141 -13.68 9.21 -8.15
CA MET A 141 -14.90 9.90 -8.57
C MET A 141 -15.08 9.88 -10.10
N PHE A 142 -13.98 9.86 -10.86
CA PHE A 142 -14.01 9.89 -12.33
C PHE A 142 -13.90 8.51 -12.99
N GLY A 143 -13.51 7.47 -12.24
CA GLY A 143 -13.37 6.11 -12.78
C GLY A 143 -14.65 5.58 -13.45
N GLY A 144 -15.81 5.86 -12.84
CA GLY A 144 -17.11 5.48 -13.41
C GLY A 144 -17.44 6.21 -14.72
N VAL A 145 -17.08 7.50 -14.82
CA VAL A 145 -17.31 8.32 -16.03
C VAL A 145 -16.42 7.84 -17.18
N LEU A 146 -15.15 7.52 -16.91
CA LEU A 146 -14.26 6.95 -17.93
C LEU A 146 -14.80 5.59 -18.40
N GLY A 147 -15.26 4.75 -17.47
CA GLY A 147 -15.87 3.46 -17.79
C GLY A 147 -17.09 3.55 -18.71
N THR A 148 -17.92 4.59 -18.60
CA THR A 148 -19.10 4.77 -19.45
C THR A 148 -18.78 5.32 -20.84
N VAL A 149 -17.76 6.18 -20.97
CA VAL A 149 -17.41 6.82 -22.25
C VAL A 149 -16.57 5.91 -23.15
N ILE A 150 -15.52 5.29 -22.63
CA ILE A 150 -14.56 4.48 -23.41
C ILE A 150 -14.72 2.97 -23.21
N GLY A 151 -15.64 2.57 -22.32
CA GLY A 151 -15.93 1.17 -22.01
C GLY A 151 -15.03 0.61 -20.89
N PRO A 152 -15.54 -0.39 -20.13
CA PRO A 152 -14.93 -0.72 -18.85
C PRO A 152 -13.53 -1.32 -18.98
N ARG A 153 -13.37 -2.27 -19.90
CA ARG A 153 -12.08 -2.95 -20.12
C ARG A 153 -10.99 -2.00 -20.60
N VAL A 154 -11.31 -1.12 -21.54
CA VAL A 154 -10.33 -0.20 -22.13
C VAL A 154 -9.90 0.85 -21.12
N SER A 155 -10.85 1.39 -20.34
CA SER A 155 -10.54 2.37 -19.30
C SER A 155 -9.65 1.81 -18.20
N ILE A 156 -9.90 0.59 -17.69
CA ILE A 156 -9.04 -0.01 -16.67
C ILE A 156 -7.61 -0.20 -17.21
N ILE A 157 -7.48 -0.72 -18.44
CA ILE A 157 -6.17 -0.92 -19.06
C ILE A 157 -5.47 0.42 -19.27
N SER A 158 -6.10 1.39 -19.94
CA SER A 158 -5.47 2.67 -20.25
C SER A 158 -5.03 3.43 -19.00
N THR A 159 -5.87 3.47 -17.98
CA THR A 159 -5.56 4.15 -16.72
C THR A 159 -4.45 3.46 -15.94
N MET A 160 -4.41 2.12 -15.88
CA MET A 160 -3.31 1.38 -15.25
C MET A 160 -1.97 1.57 -15.98
N TRP A 161 -1.98 1.53 -17.32
CA TRP A 161 -0.78 1.70 -18.14
C TRP A 161 -0.22 3.14 -18.09
N ILE A 162 -1.05 4.13 -17.76
CA ILE A 162 -0.58 5.51 -17.51
C ILE A 162 -0.12 5.66 -16.06
N ALA A 163 -0.89 5.15 -15.09
CA ALA A 163 -0.59 5.31 -13.68
C ALA A 163 0.75 4.67 -13.28
N ALA A 164 1.01 3.43 -13.72
CA ALA A 164 2.21 2.69 -13.35
C ALA A 164 3.52 3.42 -13.70
N PRO A 165 3.79 3.84 -14.95
CA PRO A 165 5.02 4.55 -15.28
C PRO A 165 5.12 5.93 -14.63
N VAL A 166 4.00 6.65 -14.47
CA VAL A 166 4.00 7.97 -13.83
C VAL A 166 4.35 7.87 -12.34
N LEU A 167 3.76 6.90 -11.65
CA LEU A 167 4.11 6.61 -10.26
C LEU A 167 5.53 6.08 -10.14
N MET A 168 5.98 5.18 -11.03
CA MET A 168 7.38 4.74 -11.03
C MET A 168 8.36 5.90 -11.27
N ALA A 169 8.02 6.84 -12.15
CA ALA A 169 8.82 8.05 -12.35
C ALA A 169 8.89 8.91 -11.08
N ALA A 170 7.79 9.03 -10.35
CA ALA A 170 7.77 9.73 -9.05
C ALA A 170 8.61 8.99 -7.97
N ALA A 171 8.64 7.66 -7.98
CA ALA A 171 9.41 6.85 -7.03
C ALA A 171 10.91 6.78 -7.38
N ALA A 172 11.26 6.82 -8.67
CA ALA A 172 12.64 6.69 -9.13
C ALA A 172 13.50 7.92 -8.77
N ASP A 173 12.89 9.09 -8.61
CA ASP A 173 13.60 10.30 -8.24
C ASP A 173 12.79 11.21 -7.28
N PRO A 174 12.78 10.91 -5.96
CA PRO A 174 12.09 11.74 -4.97
C PRO A 174 12.62 13.18 -4.90
N LEU A 175 13.84 13.38 -5.38
CA LEU A 175 14.55 14.65 -5.46
C LEU A 175 15.14 14.74 -6.87
N ASN A 176 14.53 15.41 -7.85
CA ASN A 176 15.26 15.73 -9.11
C ASN A 176 16.51 16.57 -8.77
N MET A 177 17.59 15.90 -8.36
CA MET A 177 18.79 16.46 -7.76
C MET A 177 19.82 16.79 -8.84
N LYS A 178 19.33 17.00 -10.07
CA LYS A 178 20.06 17.67 -11.12
C LYS A 178 19.27 18.90 -11.50
N VAL A 179 19.52 19.98 -10.78
CA VAL A 179 19.67 21.27 -11.45
C VAL A 179 20.76 21.06 -12.49
N SER A 180 20.41 20.64 -13.70
CA SER A 180 21.24 20.93 -14.86
C SER A 180 21.29 22.45 -14.90
N TRP A 181 22.44 23.01 -14.57
CA TRP A 181 22.73 24.43 -14.70
C TRP A 181 22.83 24.74 -16.20
N THR A 182 21.73 24.58 -16.93
CA THR A 182 21.62 25.02 -18.31
C THR A 182 21.37 26.52 -18.23
N ALA A 183 22.46 27.28 -18.29
CA ALA A 183 22.46 28.73 -18.32
C ALA A 183 21.47 29.21 -19.40
N GLY A 184 20.41 29.92 -18.98
CA GLY A 184 19.47 30.51 -19.94
C GLY A 184 18.23 31.19 -19.38
N ILE A 185 17.54 30.64 -18.37
CA ILE A 185 16.28 31.23 -17.87
C ILE A 185 16.16 31.02 -16.34
N VAL A 186 16.54 32.05 -15.58
CA VAL A 186 16.86 31.98 -14.14
C VAL A 186 15.66 31.91 -13.18
N TRP A 187 14.42 32.11 -13.66
CA TRP A 187 13.24 32.11 -12.78
C TRP A 187 12.48 30.77 -12.71
N ILE A 188 12.83 29.79 -13.54
CA ILE A 188 12.09 28.50 -13.63
C ILE A 188 12.78 27.37 -12.86
N SER A 189 14.06 27.47 -12.49
CA SER A 189 14.86 26.30 -12.10
C SER A 189 14.90 25.94 -10.60
N LYS A 190 14.52 26.84 -9.68
CA LYS A 190 14.47 26.52 -8.23
C LYS A 190 13.08 26.12 -7.71
N LEU A 191 12.03 26.42 -8.47
CA LEU A 191 10.63 26.15 -8.11
C LEU A 191 10.10 24.82 -8.72
N THR A 192 10.85 24.20 -9.63
CA THR A 192 10.36 23.18 -10.58
C THR A 192 10.42 21.73 -10.09
N VAL A 193 11.33 21.39 -9.17
CA VAL A 193 11.58 19.99 -8.78
C VAL A 193 10.47 19.44 -7.89
N LEU A 194 10.08 20.18 -6.85
CA LEU A 194 8.97 19.81 -5.97
C LEU A 194 7.65 19.77 -6.75
N GLN A 195 7.44 20.72 -7.66
CA GLN A 195 6.24 20.80 -8.51
C GLN A 195 6.14 19.63 -9.48
N LEU A 196 7.26 19.14 -10.03
CA LEU A 196 7.27 17.97 -10.90
C LEU A 196 6.91 16.70 -10.14
N THR A 197 7.53 16.44 -8.98
CA THR A 197 7.22 15.26 -8.16
C THR A 197 5.77 15.30 -7.68
N MET A 198 5.28 16.46 -7.25
CA MET A 198 3.87 16.65 -6.91
C MET A 198 2.95 16.37 -8.10
N GLY A 199 3.25 16.91 -9.29
CA GLY A 199 2.46 16.67 -10.50
C GLY A 199 2.39 15.18 -10.86
N LEU A 200 3.53 14.49 -10.83
CA LEU A 200 3.59 13.04 -11.09
C LEU A 200 2.78 12.24 -10.07
N ILE A 201 2.90 12.55 -8.77
CA ILE A 201 2.12 11.86 -7.73
C ILE A 201 0.62 12.11 -7.92
N ILE A 202 0.18 13.34 -8.16
CA ILE A 202 -1.24 13.67 -8.38
C ILE A 202 -1.78 12.92 -9.60
N THR A 203 -1.08 13.02 -10.74
CA THR A 203 -1.53 12.40 -11.99
C THR A 203 -1.54 10.88 -11.88
N GLY A 204 -0.49 10.29 -11.31
CA GLY A 204 -0.41 8.85 -11.07
C GLY A 204 -1.48 8.35 -10.10
N ALA A 205 -1.70 9.06 -8.99
CA ALA A 205 -2.72 8.75 -8.00
C ALA A 205 -4.14 8.89 -8.58
N PHE A 206 -4.37 9.88 -9.45
CA PHE A 206 -5.64 10.05 -10.15
C PHE A 206 -5.96 8.85 -11.04
N PHE A 207 -5.03 8.47 -11.92
CA PHE A 207 -5.28 7.35 -12.84
C PHE A 207 -5.39 6.00 -12.12
N ILE A 208 -4.59 5.76 -11.07
CA ILE A 208 -4.71 4.53 -10.29
C ILE A 208 -6.05 4.50 -9.53
N GLY A 209 -6.49 5.62 -8.94
CA GLY A 209 -7.78 5.72 -8.26
C GLY A 209 -8.96 5.51 -9.19
N ALA A 210 -8.90 6.06 -10.41
CA ALA A 210 -9.90 5.83 -11.45
C ALA A 210 -9.97 4.36 -11.87
N SER A 211 -8.81 3.71 -12.06
CA SER A 211 -8.72 2.29 -12.40
C SER A 211 -9.32 1.40 -11.31
N GLU A 212 -9.05 1.72 -10.05
CA GLU A 212 -9.49 0.95 -8.89
C GLU A 212 -11.00 1.02 -8.75
N ALA A 213 -11.57 2.24 -8.76
CA ALA A 213 -13.00 2.45 -8.58
C ALA A 213 -13.79 1.73 -9.66
N GLN A 214 -13.27 1.78 -10.88
CA GLN A 214 -13.91 1.17 -12.01
C GLN A 214 -13.80 -0.36 -12.00
N ALA A 215 -12.66 -0.92 -11.60
CA ALA A 215 -12.52 -2.35 -11.39
C ALA A 215 -13.44 -2.85 -10.27
N ALA A 216 -13.58 -2.08 -9.18
CA ALA A 216 -14.46 -2.40 -8.07
C ALA A 216 -15.92 -2.48 -8.53
N VAL A 217 -16.38 -1.50 -9.31
CA VAL A 217 -17.72 -1.48 -9.88
C VAL A 217 -17.91 -2.58 -10.94
N SER A 218 -16.90 -2.87 -11.76
CA SER A 218 -16.99 -3.90 -12.81
C SER A 218 -17.06 -5.34 -12.24
N SER A 219 -16.56 -5.54 -11.01
CA SER A 219 -16.64 -6.84 -10.33
C SER A 219 -18.09 -7.28 -10.09
N THR A 220 -19.00 -6.35 -9.76
CA THR A 220 -20.40 -6.67 -9.47
C THR A 220 -21.22 -6.94 -10.73
N PHE A 221 -20.88 -6.28 -11.85
CA PHE A 221 -21.52 -6.51 -13.15
C PHE A 221 -21.15 -7.86 -13.80
N SER A 222 -20.02 -8.43 -13.42
CA SER A 222 -19.54 -9.71 -13.98
C SER A 222 -20.26 -10.93 -13.40
N LEU A 223 -21.18 -10.73 -12.45
CA LEU A 223 -21.90 -11.80 -11.78
C LEU A 223 -23.09 -12.29 -12.60
N ARG A 224 -23.36 -13.59 -12.52
CA ARG A 224 -24.48 -14.23 -13.25
C ARG A 224 -25.83 -13.98 -12.59
N THR A 225 -25.85 -13.88 -11.26
CA THR A 225 -27.07 -13.75 -10.46
C THR A 225 -26.94 -12.57 -9.49
N GLN A 226 -27.96 -11.72 -9.41
CA GLN A 226 -27.92 -10.54 -8.52
C GLN A 226 -28.04 -10.89 -7.03
N GLU A 227 -28.57 -12.07 -6.69
CA GLU A 227 -28.71 -12.55 -5.31
C GLU A 227 -27.36 -12.70 -4.60
N GLU A 228 -26.28 -12.91 -5.36
CA GLU A 228 -24.93 -13.12 -4.85
C GLU A 228 -24.10 -11.83 -4.76
N LEU A 229 -24.68 -10.67 -5.09
CA LEU A 229 -23.97 -9.38 -5.09
C LEU A 229 -23.29 -9.08 -3.75
N GLY A 230 -23.94 -9.43 -2.63
CA GLY A 230 -23.38 -9.24 -1.30
C GLY A 230 -22.14 -10.12 -1.05
N THR A 231 -22.25 -11.42 -1.34
CA THR A 231 -21.16 -12.39 -1.15
C THR A 231 -19.97 -12.10 -2.06
N ALA A 232 -20.24 -11.82 -3.35
CA ALA A 232 -19.21 -11.47 -4.31
C ALA A 232 -18.57 -10.10 -4.03
N GLY A 233 -19.36 -9.10 -3.62
CA GLY A 233 -18.83 -7.81 -3.20
C GLY A 233 -17.95 -7.92 -1.95
N GLY A 234 -18.36 -8.74 -0.98
CA GLY A 234 -17.59 -9.05 0.22
C GLY A 234 -16.25 -9.72 -0.11
N LEU A 235 -16.25 -10.73 -0.96
CA LEU A 235 -15.02 -11.40 -1.42
C LEU A 235 -14.10 -10.45 -2.19
N ALA A 236 -14.65 -9.61 -3.07
CA ALA A 236 -13.87 -8.60 -3.81
C ALA A 236 -13.18 -7.62 -2.85
N GLY A 237 -13.91 -7.14 -1.84
CA GLY A 237 -13.37 -6.29 -0.77
C GLY A 237 -12.31 -7.00 0.08
N ALA A 238 -12.48 -8.30 0.34
CA ALA A 238 -11.51 -9.11 1.06
C ALA A 238 -10.20 -9.28 0.26
N ILE A 239 -10.27 -9.65 -1.02
CA ILE A 239 -9.11 -9.75 -1.93
C ILE A 239 -8.39 -8.41 -2.01
N ARG A 240 -9.15 -7.33 -2.17
CA ARG A 240 -8.60 -5.97 -2.19
C ARG A 240 -7.82 -5.65 -0.91
N SER A 241 -8.40 -5.94 0.25
CA SER A 241 -7.79 -5.66 1.55
C SER A 241 -6.58 -6.55 1.83
N PHE A 242 -6.63 -7.81 1.40
CA PHE A 242 -5.52 -8.76 1.45
C PHE A 242 -4.29 -8.27 0.70
N ILE A 243 -4.45 -7.82 -0.55
CA ILE A 243 -3.34 -7.27 -1.34
C ILE A 243 -2.82 -5.98 -0.70
N SER A 244 -3.71 -5.13 -0.20
CA SER A 244 -3.35 -3.85 0.42
C SER A 244 -2.50 -4.04 1.67
N VAL A 245 -2.85 -4.97 2.56
CA VAL A 245 -2.10 -5.19 3.81
C VAL A 245 -0.72 -5.80 3.54
N LEU A 246 -0.61 -6.69 2.55
CA LEU A 246 0.69 -7.21 2.11
C LEU A 246 1.56 -6.10 1.51
N ALA A 247 1.00 -5.25 0.66
CA ALA A 247 1.71 -4.13 0.06
C ALA A 247 2.25 -3.17 1.13
N VAL A 248 1.41 -2.78 2.11
CA VAL A 248 1.82 -1.92 3.23
C VAL A 248 2.98 -2.54 4.02
N ALA A 249 2.89 -3.82 4.37
CA ALA A 249 3.96 -4.51 5.09
C ALA A 249 5.27 -4.54 4.29
N ILE A 250 5.20 -4.83 2.98
CA ILE A 250 6.37 -4.81 2.09
C ILE A 250 6.97 -3.41 2.02
N TYR A 251 6.17 -2.37 1.76
CA TYR A 251 6.68 -1.00 1.63
C TYR A 251 7.33 -0.51 2.93
N SER A 252 6.69 -0.74 4.07
CA SER A 252 7.23 -0.36 5.37
C SER A 252 8.56 -1.08 5.65
N THR A 253 8.59 -2.41 5.46
CA THR A 253 9.78 -3.23 5.72
C THR A 253 10.94 -2.84 4.80
N VAL A 254 10.68 -2.70 3.51
CA VAL A 254 11.70 -2.28 2.53
C VAL A 254 12.22 -0.90 2.88
N LEU A 255 11.33 0.06 3.19
CA LEU A 255 11.74 1.41 3.54
C LEU A 255 12.66 1.41 4.77
N THR A 256 12.25 0.77 5.87
CA THR A 256 13.04 0.69 7.11
C THR A 256 14.41 0.02 6.86
N ASN A 257 14.43 -1.12 6.18
CA ASN A 257 15.68 -1.85 5.90
C ASN A 257 16.62 -1.04 5.01
N ARG A 258 16.09 -0.33 4.01
CA ARG A 258 16.88 0.50 3.09
C ARG A 258 17.38 1.76 3.78
N GLN A 259 16.58 2.39 4.64
CA GLN A 259 17.02 3.53 5.44
C GLN A 259 18.18 3.15 6.37
N GLY A 260 18.11 2.01 7.04
CA GLY A 260 19.17 1.52 7.92
C GLY A 260 20.54 1.31 7.23
N GLN A 261 20.56 1.08 5.92
CA GLN A 261 21.80 0.94 5.14
C GLN A 261 22.22 2.24 4.44
N THR A 262 21.25 2.94 3.87
CA THR A 262 21.48 4.09 2.98
C THR A 262 21.79 5.34 3.78
N VAL A 263 21.08 5.59 4.88
CA VAL A 263 21.30 6.77 5.72
C VAL A 263 22.72 6.79 6.28
N PRO A 264 23.21 5.75 6.98
CA PRO A 264 24.60 5.76 7.47
C PRO A 264 25.63 5.92 6.35
N LYS A 265 25.42 5.25 5.20
CA LYS A 265 26.35 5.28 4.07
C LYS A 265 26.56 6.68 3.48
N TYR A 266 25.51 7.49 3.37
CA TYR A 266 25.59 8.81 2.74
C TYR A 266 25.68 9.96 3.75
N VAL A 267 25.05 9.82 4.93
CA VAL A 267 25.01 10.89 5.93
C VAL A 267 26.30 10.95 6.74
N ILE A 268 26.87 9.81 7.16
CA ILE A 268 28.10 9.79 7.99
C ILE A 268 29.24 10.56 7.30
N PRO A 269 29.61 10.27 6.04
CA PRO A 269 30.70 11.01 5.39
C PRO A 269 30.37 12.50 5.19
N ALA A 270 29.09 12.83 4.95
CA ALA A 270 28.66 14.21 4.76
C ALA A 270 28.77 15.02 6.06
N VAL A 271 28.36 14.47 7.21
CA VAL A 271 28.41 15.18 8.49
C VAL A 271 29.82 15.24 9.07
N GLU A 272 30.65 14.22 8.84
CA GLU A 272 32.08 14.27 9.15
C GLU A 272 32.76 15.36 8.31
N SER A 273 32.43 15.48 7.03
CA SER A 273 32.96 16.57 6.17
C SER A 273 32.45 17.96 6.57
N ALA A 274 31.26 18.03 7.17
CA ALA A 274 30.68 19.26 7.71
C ALA A 274 31.23 19.62 9.11
N GLY A 275 32.09 18.78 9.71
CA GLY A 275 32.73 19.05 10.99
C GLY A 275 31.93 18.61 12.22
N LEU A 276 30.91 17.77 12.07
CA LEU A 276 30.16 17.22 13.20
C LEU A 276 31.04 16.26 14.01
N PRO A 277 31.12 16.38 15.35
CA PRO A 277 31.88 15.46 16.19
C PRO A 277 31.37 14.01 16.06
N ALA A 278 32.29 13.05 15.97
CA ALA A 278 31.95 11.62 15.85
C ALA A 278 31.05 11.09 16.99
N SER A 279 31.12 11.73 18.17
CA SER A 279 30.27 11.41 19.33
C SER A 279 28.79 11.73 19.12
N SER A 280 28.44 12.62 18.20
CA SER A 280 27.06 13.06 17.94
C SER A 280 26.41 12.33 16.77
N ILE A 281 27.18 11.54 16.02
CA ILE A 281 26.70 10.76 14.88
C ILE A 281 25.62 9.73 15.28
N PRO A 282 25.75 8.97 16.39
CA PRO A 282 24.69 8.05 16.82
C PRO A 282 23.36 8.76 17.12
N ALA A 283 23.41 9.89 17.83
CA ALA A 283 22.23 10.68 18.16
C ALA A 283 21.56 11.29 16.91
N LEU A 284 22.37 11.68 15.91
CA LEU A 284 21.85 12.12 14.61
C LEU A 284 21.15 10.99 13.86
N LEU A 285 21.75 9.79 13.84
CA LEU A 285 21.18 8.63 13.17
C LEU A 285 19.88 8.16 13.84
N GLU A 286 19.78 8.22 15.17
CA GLU A 286 18.55 7.96 15.92
C GLU A 286 17.45 8.98 15.61
N GLY A 287 17.81 10.27 15.50
CA GLY A 287 16.86 11.30 15.08
C GLY A 287 16.39 11.12 13.64
N LEU A 288 17.27 10.75 12.71
CA LEU A 288 16.94 10.51 11.31
C LEU A 288 16.12 9.22 11.10
N ALA A 289 16.27 8.24 12.00
CA ALA A 289 15.44 7.03 12.03
C ALA A 289 14.03 7.28 12.58
N GLY A 290 13.73 8.50 13.06
CA GLY A 290 12.45 8.85 13.67
C GLY A 290 12.25 8.26 15.06
N THR A 291 13.29 7.70 15.66
CA THR A 291 13.27 7.12 17.02
C THR A 291 13.70 8.13 18.10
N GLY A 292 14.14 9.34 17.69
CA GLY A 292 14.51 10.44 18.57
C GLY A 292 14.15 11.81 17.98
N ALA A 293 14.20 12.86 18.80
CA ALA A 293 14.04 14.22 18.31
C ALA A 293 15.26 14.62 17.47
N LEU A 294 15.05 15.23 16.30
CA LEU A 294 16.12 15.77 15.45
C LEU A 294 16.21 17.30 15.67
N THR A 295 16.69 17.69 16.85
CA THR A 295 16.81 19.10 17.24
C THR A 295 18.26 19.43 17.60
N VAL A 296 18.63 20.71 17.51
CA VAL A 296 19.94 21.21 17.95
C VAL A 296 20.22 20.83 19.42
N ALA A 297 19.17 20.68 20.24
CA ALA A 297 19.27 20.28 21.64
C ALA A 297 19.55 18.78 21.83
N SER A 298 19.14 17.92 20.89
CA SER A 298 19.32 16.47 20.98
C SER A 298 20.56 15.96 20.22
N VAL A 299 21.13 16.75 19.32
CA VAL A 299 22.36 16.42 18.58
C VAL A 299 23.40 17.52 18.78
N PRO A 300 24.34 17.37 19.73
CA PRO A 300 25.38 18.36 19.99
C PRO A 300 26.24 18.63 18.75
N GLY A 301 26.30 19.88 18.28
CA GLY A 301 27.06 20.28 17.09
C GLY A 301 26.25 20.33 15.79
N LEU A 302 24.95 20.04 15.83
CA LEU A 302 24.03 20.27 14.71
C LEU A 302 23.75 21.78 14.59
N THR A 303 24.30 22.44 13.55
CA THR A 303 24.10 23.88 13.27
C THR A 303 23.39 24.10 11.95
#